data_AF-A0AAD9R8K0-F1
#
_entry.id   AF-A0AAD9R8K0-F1
#
_cell.length_a   1.000
_cell.length_b   1.000
_cell.length_c   1.000
_cell.angle_alpha   90.00
_cell.angle_beta   90.00
_cell.angle_gamma   90.00
#
_symmetry.space_group_name_H-M   'P 1'
#
loop_
_entity.id
_entity.type
_entity.pdbx_description
1 polymer ?
#
loop_
_entity_poly.entity_id
_entity_poly.type
_entity_poly.pdbx_seq_one_letter_code
_entity_poly.pdbx_strand_id
1 'polypeptide(L)'
;MAGKGASRSIKRKIDEIEDDDTVGKQSGIKRFFEAPKTETDNKPKETTRSSGTSNLTLAWKWKESVLIYESEGVKNSNKIASFDFDGTLAKTSLFKHGPDAWSILYPSCVPTLTRFHEDGYKLVIFTNQASIGKAKATKEKVIAEKKGRLMGFVTEVGLPFQIFVATAKDAYRKPNTEMWELFSQKYNGDVKVNKDKSFFVGDAAGRKKDHGSSDKEFAENCALKFYTEDEFFLKEVHKTEEVSQ
;
A
#
# COMPACT_ATOMS: atom_id res chain seq x y z
N MET A 1 42.92 43.46 -9.77
CA MET A 1 43.94 43.55 -8.69
C MET A 1 43.33 43.02 -7.40
N ALA A 2 44.16 42.32 -6.63
CA ALA A 2 43.82 41.56 -5.43
C ALA A 2 43.76 42.41 -4.14
N GLY A 3 43.19 41.83 -3.08
CA GLY A 3 43.40 42.22 -1.67
C GLY A 3 42.12 42.06 -0.83
N LYS A 4 41.82 40.90 -0.24
CA LYS A 4 42.20 40.40 1.11
C LYS A 4 41.81 41.32 2.28
N GLY A 5 41.02 40.77 3.22
CA GLY A 5 40.87 41.27 4.59
C GLY A 5 39.85 40.43 5.38
N ALA A 6 40.31 39.71 6.40
CA ALA A 6 39.56 38.70 7.14
C ALA A 6 39.17 39.14 8.57
N SER A 7 38.10 38.52 9.08
CA SER A 7 37.88 38.00 10.46
C SER A 7 37.65 38.95 11.65
N ARG A 8 36.49 38.77 12.32
CA ARG A 8 36.31 38.40 13.75
C ARG A 8 34.79 38.36 14.07
N SER A 9 34.18 37.19 14.30
CA SER A 9 34.08 36.41 15.56
C SER A 9 33.17 37.06 16.63
N ILE A 10 31.98 36.49 16.84
CA ILE A 10 31.20 36.61 18.08
C ILE A 10 30.75 35.20 18.48
N LYS A 11 31.43 34.63 19.48
CA LYS A 11 30.98 33.50 20.30
C LYS A 11 30.05 34.04 21.39
N ARG A 12 28.98 33.32 21.70
CA ARG A 12 28.44 33.23 23.07
C ARG A 12 28.04 31.78 23.37
N LYS A 13 28.63 31.28 24.45
CA LYS A 13 28.37 30.01 25.17
C LYS A 13 27.15 30.17 26.10
N ILE A 14 26.57 29.04 26.49
CA ILE A 14 26.14 28.58 27.84
C ILE A 14 25.40 27.26 27.54
N ASP A 15 26.02 26.08 27.70
CA ASP A 15 26.39 25.32 28.91
C ASP A 15 25.26 24.42 29.44
N GLU A 16 25.70 23.23 29.81
CA GLU A 16 25.03 21.95 30.11
C GLU A 16 24.13 21.96 31.35
N ILE A 17 23.14 21.07 31.39
CA ILE A 17 22.63 20.46 32.64
C ILE A 17 22.46 18.95 32.41
N GLU A 18 23.06 18.20 33.33
CA GLU A 18 23.20 16.75 33.42
C GLU A 18 21.92 16.02 33.85
N ASP A 19 21.98 14.70 33.67
CA ASP A 19 21.04 13.65 34.08
C ASP A 19 20.73 13.64 35.59
N ASP A 20 19.48 13.26 35.92
CA ASP A 20 19.16 12.61 37.19
C ASP A 20 18.10 11.50 36.98
N ASP A 21 18.48 10.28 37.38
CA ASP A 21 17.66 9.09 37.44
C ASP A 21 16.86 9.09 38.76
N THR A 22 15.53 8.87 38.72
CA THR A 22 14.85 7.99 39.71
C THR A 22 13.37 7.72 39.40
N VAL A 23 13.09 6.44 39.15
CA VAL A 23 11.99 5.58 39.64
C VAL A 23 10.61 6.20 39.96
N GLY A 24 9.60 5.75 39.20
CA GLY A 24 8.17 5.81 39.57
C GLY A 24 7.36 4.75 38.82
N LYS A 25 6.66 3.89 39.56
CA LYS A 25 6.06 2.61 39.16
C LYS A 25 4.53 2.74 38.98
N GLN A 26 3.94 1.80 38.22
CA GLN A 26 2.51 1.43 38.09
C GLN A 26 1.69 2.29 37.10
N SER A 27 0.83 1.77 36.22
CA SER A 27 -0.14 0.67 36.30
C SER A 27 -0.46 0.19 34.86
N GLY A 28 -0.49 -1.12 34.56
CA GLY A 28 -1.74 -1.88 34.33
C GLY A 28 -2.40 -1.53 32.99
N ILE A 29 -2.38 -2.38 31.96
CA ILE A 29 -3.37 -3.44 31.72
C ILE A 29 -2.74 -4.54 30.84
N LYS A 30 -2.88 -5.79 31.27
CA LYS A 30 -2.49 -7.02 30.58
C LYS A 30 -3.73 -7.92 30.42
N ARG A 31 -3.75 -8.64 29.28
CA ARG A 31 -4.53 -9.87 28.95
C ARG A 31 -5.93 -9.68 28.37
N PHE A 32 -6.16 -10.24 27.17
CA PHE A 32 -6.99 -11.43 26.83
C PHE A 32 -6.46 -11.91 25.45
N PHE A 33 -5.99 -13.13 25.21
CA PHE A 33 -6.73 -14.40 25.16
C PHE A 33 -5.83 -15.58 25.56
N GLU A 34 -6.42 -16.52 26.29
CA GLU A 34 -5.84 -17.78 26.75
C GLU A 34 -6.41 -18.92 25.89
N ALA A 35 -5.55 -19.82 25.42
CA ALA A 35 -5.92 -21.01 24.67
C ALA A 35 -6.29 -22.15 25.62
N PRO A 36 -7.31 -22.98 25.34
CA PRO A 36 -7.52 -24.21 26.09
C PRO A 36 -6.81 -25.40 25.41
N LYS A 37 -6.11 -26.20 26.22
CA LYS A 37 -5.77 -27.60 25.93
C LYS A 37 -6.28 -28.47 27.07
N THR A 38 -6.95 -29.58 26.74
CA THR A 38 -6.84 -30.87 27.46
C THR A 38 -7.21 -32.04 26.53
N GLU A 39 -6.37 -33.07 26.63
CA GLU A 39 -6.39 -34.48 26.14
C GLU A 39 -7.60 -35.28 26.68
N THR A 40 -8.03 -36.49 26.28
CA THR A 40 -7.70 -37.60 25.33
C THR A 40 -8.89 -38.59 25.37
N ASP A 41 -9.26 -39.29 24.28
CA ASP A 41 -9.32 -40.77 24.18
C ASP A 41 -9.93 -41.33 22.86
N ASN A 42 -9.68 -42.62 22.62
CA ASN A 42 -9.48 -43.34 21.35
C ASN A 42 -10.69 -43.88 20.53
N LYS A 43 -10.37 -44.11 19.22
CA LYS A 43 -10.80 -45.16 18.23
C LYS A 43 -11.74 -44.81 17.05
N PRO A 44 -11.53 -45.44 15.87
CA PRO A 44 -11.81 -44.85 14.55
C PRO A 44 -13.07 -45.38 13.85
N LYS A 45 -13.69 -44.56 12.99
CA LYS A 45 -14.56 -45.01 11.88
C LYS A 45 -14.45 -44.10 10.65
N GLU A 46 -14.68 -44.76 9.52
CA GLU A 46 -14.46 -44.46 8.12
C GLU A 46 -15.07 -43.19 7.50
N THR A 47 -14.31 -42.66 6.54
CA THR A 47 -14.71 -42.18 5.21
C THR A 47 -15.78 -41.09 5.10
N THR A 48 -15.32 -39.87 4.82
CA THR A 48 -15.83 -39.06 3.70
C THR A 48 -14.73 -38.13 3.22
N ARG A 49 -14.37 -38.24 1.93
CA ARG A 49 -13.45 -37.33 1.26
C ARG A 49 -14.15 -35.99 1.09
N SER A 50 -13.87 -35.01 1.95
CA SER A 50 -14.19 -33.62 1.64
C SER A 50 -13.06 -33.07 0.77
N SER A 51 -13.43 -32.72 -0.45
CA SER A 51 -12.60 -32.02 -1.43
C SER A 51 -12.02 -30.76 -0.80
N GLY A 52 -10.70 -30.75 -0.64
CA GLY A 52 -9.98 -29.62 -0.08
C GLY A 52 -10.22 -28.35 -0.91
N THR A 53 -10.80 -27.34 -0.29
CA THR A 53 -10.57 -25.95 -0.68
C THR A 53 -9.08 -25.68 -0.46
N SER A 54 -8.32 -25.72 -1.55
CA SER A 54 -6.89 -25.45 -1.56
C SER A 54 -6.62 -24.04 -1.02
N ASN A 55 -5.95 -23.99 0.13
CA ASN A 55 -5.52 -22.79 0.85
C ASN A 55 -4.37 -22.10 0.07
N LEU A 56 -4.68 -21.46 -1.06
CA LEU A 56 -3.70 -21.10 -2.09
C LEU A 56 -3.38 -19.61 -2.24
N THR A 57 -3.39 -18.74 -1.23
CA THR A 57 -2.88 -17.37 -1.44
C THR A 57 -2.45 -16.64 -0.15
N LEU A 58 -1.23 -16.91 0.33
CA LEU A 58 -0.46 -15.92 1.10
C LEU A 58 0.92 -15.63 0.47
N ALA A 59 1.23 -16.28 -0.66
CA ALA A 59 2.51 -16.16 -1.33
C ALA A 59 2.40 -15.26 -2.56
N TRP A 60 3.45 -14.45 -2.76
CA TRP A 60 3.66 -13.70 -3.99
C TRP A 60 3.82 -14.63 -5.19
N LYS A 61 3.12 -14.37 -6.30
CA LYS A 61 3.14 -15.15 -7.53
C LYS A 61 3.66 -14.31 -8.69
N TRP A 62 4.46 -14.92 -9.56
CA TRP A 62 4.86 -14.29 -10.81
C TRP A 62 3.90 -14.67 -11.93
N LYS A 63 3.54 -13.68 -12.74
CA LYS A 63 2.89 -13.85 -14.03
C LYS A 63 3.63 -12.96 -15.02
N GLU A 64 4.47 -13.58 -15.85
CA GLU A 64 5.34 -12.87 -16.80
C GLU A 64 6.19 -11.82 -16.07
N SER A 65 6.05 -10.53 -16.39
CA SER A 65 6.76 -9.44 -15.73
C SER A 65 6.00 -8.80 -14.57
N VAL A 66 4.84 -9.34 -14.20
CA VAL A 66 4.00 -8.86 -13.09
C VAL A 66 4.16 -9.77 -11.89
N LEU A 67 4.33 -9.13 -10.74
CA LEU A 67 4.34 -9.77 -9.45
C LEU A 67 3.00 -9.50 -8.75
N ILE A 68 2.35 -10.55 -8.29
CA ILE A 68 0.97 -10.53 -7.79
C ILE A 68 0.93 -11.02 -6.35
N TYR A 69 0.17 -10.33 -5.51
CA TYR A 69 -0.13 -10.75 -4.15
C TYR A 69 -1.63 -10.59 -3.88
N GLU A 70 -2.16 -11.47 -3.05
CA GLU A 70 -3.53 -11.42 -2.57
C GLU A 70 -3.47 -11.74 -1.08
N SER A 71 -4.01 -10.85 -0.26
CA SER A 71 -4.10 -11.09 1.18
C SER A 71 -5.28 -12.01 1.49
N GLU A 72 -5.28 -12.57 2.69
CA GLU A 72 -6.44 -13.27 3.22
C GLU A 72 -7.66 -12.35 3.25
N GLY A 73 -8.85 -12.91 3.02
CA GLY A 73 -10.12 -12.20 3.07
C GLY A 73 -10.49 -11.39 1.82
N VAL A 74 -9.64 -11.35 0.78
CA VAL A 74 -9.99 -10.73 -0.50
C VAL A 74 -11.21 -11.44 -1.11
N LYS A 75 -12.22 -10.66 -1.49
CA LYS A 75 -13.43 -11.12 -2.18
C LYS A 75 -13.51 -10.52 -3.57
N ASN A 76 -14.06 -11.27 -4.52
CA ASN A 76 -14.40 -10.74 -5.83
C ASN A 76 -15.53 -9.71 -5.70
N SER A 77 -15.48 -8.64 -6.49
CA SER A 77 -16.50 -7.58 -6.46
C SER A 77 -16.69 -6.97 -7.84
N ASN A 78 -17.89 -6.47 -8.12
CA ASN A 78 -18.15 -5.66 -9.29
C ASN A 78 -17.77 -4.18 -9.08
N LYS A 79 -17.45 -3.75 -7.86
CA LYS A 79 -16.99 -2.40 -7.52
C LYS A 79 -15.52 -2.45 -7.11
N ILE A 80 -14.67 -1.74 -7.84
CA ILE A 80 -13.22 -1.76 -7.62
C ILE A 80 -12.76 -0.37 -7.21
N ALA A 81 -12.15 -0.30 -6.03
CA ALA A 81 -11.40 0.87 -5.61
C ALA A 81 -9.93 0.53 -5.85
N SER A 82 -9.34 1.08 -6.91
CA SER A 82 -7.97 0.79 -7.29
C SER A 82 -7.06 1.99 -7.09
N PHE A 83 -5.80 1.73 -6.75
CA PHE A 83 -4.86 2.75 -6.29
C PHE A 83 -3.45 2.51 -6.88
N ASP A 84 -2.72 3.58 -7.16
CA ASP A 84 -1.26 3.53 -7.08
C ASP A 84 -0.80 3.39 -5.62
N PHE A 85 0.49 3.18 -5.39
CA PHE A 85 1.07 3.04 -4.07
C PHE A 85 2.00 4.20 -3.69
N ASP A 86 3.06 4.44 -4.47
CA ASP A 86 4.14 5.36 -4.11
C ASP A 86 3.70 6.79 -4.40
N GLY A 87 3.52 7.61 -3.36
CA GLY A 87 2.99 8.97 -3.52
C GLY A 87 1.46 9.04 -3.55
N THR A 88 0.77 7.90 -3.40
CA THR A 88 -0.70 7.84 -3.36
C THR A 88 -1.22 7.28 -2.03
N LEU A 89 -0.86 6.03 -1.69
CA LEU A 89 -1.24 5.41 -0.41
C LEU A 89 -0.13 5.58 0.63
N ALA A 90 1.11 5.50 0.18
CA ALA A 90 2.29 5.57 1.01
C ALA A 90 3.21 6.72 0.58
N LYS A 91 3.69 7.49 1.55
CA LYS A 91 4.83 8.36 1.38
C LYS A 91 6.10 7.51 1.42
N THR A 92 6.69 7.24 0.27
CA THR A 92 7.97 6.54 0.20
C THR A 92 9.13 7.52 0.09
N SER A 93 10.21 7.25 0.81
CA SER A 93 11.34 8.17 0.83
C SER A 93 12.21 7.98 -0.42
N LEU A 94 12.62 9.10 -1.02
CA LEU A 94 13.67 9.11 -2.04
C LEU A 94 15.08 8.92 -1.45
N PHE A 95 15.25 9.20 -0.14
CA PHE A 95 16.55 9.22 0.54
C PHE A 95 16.75 8.05 1.51
N LYS A 96 15.67 7.55 2.12
CA LYS A 96 15.69 6.34 2.95
C LYS A 96 15.28 5.15 2.07
N HIS A 97 16.11 4.11 2.06
CA HIS A 97 15.83 2.86 1.36
C HIS A 97 15.48 1.76 2.37
N GLY A 98 14.93 0.66 1.87
CA GLY A 98 14.55 -0.46 2.71
C GLY A 98 13.04 -0.75 2.72
N PRO A 99 12.65 -1.90 3.30
CA PRO A 99 11.27 -2.36 3.36
C PRO A 99 10.38 -1.48 4.25
N ASP A 100 10.95 -0.81 5.26
CA ASP A 100 10.21 0.02 6.21
C ASP A 100 10.31 1.52 5.92
N ALA A 101 10.91 1.89 4.77
CA ALA A 101 11.11 3.28 4.36
C ALA A 101 9.83 3.90 3.73
N TRP A 102 8.73 3.84 4.48
CA TRP A 102 7.42 4.33 4.06
C TRP A 102 6.61 4.81 5.27
N SER A 103 5.59 5.62 5.03
CA SER A 103 4.53 5.92 5.99
C SER A 103 3.21 6.06 5.25
N ILE A 104 2.07 5.93 5.93
CA ILE A 104 0.78 6.31 5.36
C ILE A 104 0.84 7.78 4.92
N LEU A 105 0.34 8.09 3.71
CA LEU A 105 0.46 9.42 3.14
C LEU A 105 -0.51 10.44 3.77
N TYR A 106 -1.77 10.04 3.97
CA TYR A 106 -2.82 10.88 4.54
C TYR A 106 -3.43 10.24 5.79
N PRO A 107 -3.71 11.01 6.87
CA PRO A 107 -4.40 10.48 8.05
C PRO A 107 -5.77 9.85 7.73
N SER A 108 -6.47 10.38 6.72
CA SER A 108 -7.77 9.89 6.25
C SER A 108 -7.69 8.60 5.42
N CYS A 109 -6.49 8.08 5.11
CA CYS A 109 -6.31 6.92 4.25
C CYS A 109 -7.03 5.68 4.79
N VAL A 110 -6.73 5.28 6.03
CA VAL A 110 -7.35 4.11 6.68
C VAL A 110 -8.88 4.23 6.75
N PRO A 111 -9.48 5.29 7.34
CA PRO A 111 -10.94 5.38 7.44
C PRO A 111 -11.62 5.43 6.06
N THR A 112 -11.01 6.09 5.07
CA THR A 112 -11.56 6.13 3.71
C THR A 112 -11.57 4.74 3.07
N LEU A 113 -10.46 4.00 3.15
CA LEU A 113 -10.35 2.64 2.62
C LEU A 113 -11.31 1.68 3.32
N THR A 114 -11.45 1.78 4.65
CA THR A 114 -12.39 0.98 5.44
C THR A 114 -13.82 1.18 4.94
N ARG A 115 -14.26 2.44 4.78
CA ARG A 115 -15.60 2.74 4.28
C ARG A 115 -15.86 2.14 2.91
N PHE A 116 -14.92 2.28 1.96
CA PHE A 116 -15.08 1.67 0.64
C PHE A 116 -15.14 0.13 0.71
N HIS A 117 -14.32 -0.48 1.56
CA HIS A 117 -14.35 -1.92 1.77
C HIS A 117 -15.69 -2.40 2.37
N GLU A 118 -16.21 -1.70 3.39
CA GLU A 118 -17.51 -1.95 4.00
C GLU A 118 -18.66 -1.76 3.00
N ASP A 119 -18.55 -0.78 2.11
CA ASP A 119 -19.46 -0.59 0.98
C ASP A 119 -19.33 -1.70 -0.08
N GLY A 120 -18.45 -2.68 0.10
CA GLY A 120 -18.30 -3.83 -0.79
C GLY A 120 -17.39 -3.57 -2.00
N TYR A 121 -16.51 -2.56 -1.93
CA TYR A 121 -15.45 -2.42 -2.92
C TYR A 121 -14.33 -3.40 -2.65
N LYS A 122 -13.83 -4.04 -3.71
CA LYS A 122 -12.54 -4.73 -3.67
C LYS A 122 -11.42 -3.70 -3.77
N LEU A 123 -10.48 -3.75 -2.82
CA LEU A 123 -9.32 -2.88 -2.80
C LEU A 123 -8.18 -3.49 -3.63
N VAL A 124 -7.69 -2.75 -4.61
CA VAL A 124 -6.64 -3.23 -5.53
C VAL A 124 -5.52 -2.21 -5.66
N ILE A 125 -4.27 -2.65 -5.63
CA ILE A 125 -3.10 -1.80 -5.91
C ILE A 125 -2.52 -2.18 -7.27
N PHE A 126 -2.37 -1.19 -8.16
CA PHE A 126 -1.61 -1.30 -9.40
C PHE A 126 -0.43 -0.35 -9.35
N THR A 127 0.78 -0.88 -9.22
CA THR A 127 1.97 -0.06 -9.02
C THR A 127 3.07 -0.40 -10.02
N ASN A 128 3.68 0.65 -10.57
CA ASN A 128 4.84 0.53 -11.45
C ASN A 128 6.10 0.46 -10.60
N GLN A 129 6.86 -0.64 -10.67
CA GLN A 129 8.21 -0.63 -10.11
C GLN A 129 9.20 -0.16 -11.18
N ALA A 130 10.07 0.78 -10.82
CA ALA A 130 11.10 1.27 -11.74
C ALA A 130 11.97 0.11 -12.26
N SER A 131 12.30 0.17 -13.55
CA SER A 131 13.14 -0.84 -14.21
C SER A 131 14.54 -0.82 -13.60
N ILE A 132 15.03 -1.98 -13.17
CA ILE A 132 16.40 -2.14 -12.72
C ILE A 132 17.33 -2.03 -13.93
N GLY A 133 17.93 -0.85 -14.08
CA GLY A 133 18.93 -0.59 -15.11
C GLY A 133 19.84 0.60 -14.82
N LYS A 134 19.60 1.36 -13.75
CA LYS A 134 20.42 2.52 -13.32
C LYS A 134 20.84 2.51 -11.85
N ALA A 135 20.33 1.58 -11.03
CA ALA A 135 20.61 1.54 -9.61
C ALA A 135 21.85 0.67 -9.31
N LYS A 136 22.65 1.06 -8.29
CA LYS A 136 23.68 0.19 -7.69
C LYS A 136 23.10 -1.08 -7.03
N ALA A 137 21.77 -1.18 -6.91
CA ALA A 137 21.07 -2.26 -6.24
C ALA A 137 20.59 -3.32 -7.25
N THR A 138 20.62 -4.59 -6.84
CA THR A 138 20.14 -5.72 -7.64
C THR A 138 18.61 -5.70 -7.79
N LYS A 139 18.11 -6.39 -8.82
CA LYS A 139 16.66 -6.54 -9.08
C LYS A 139 15.93 -7.15 -7.89
N GLU A 140 16.56 -8.14 -7.27
CA GLU A 140 16.04 -8.89 -6.14
C GLU A 140 15.88 -7.98 -4.92
N LYS A 141 16.88 -7.13 -4.64
CA LYS A 141 16.81 -6.17 -3.53
C LYS A 141 15.68 -5.16 -3.72
N VAL A 142 15.57 -4.56 -4.91
CA VAL A 142 14.51 -3.58 -5.22
C VAL A 142 13.12 -4.20 -5.08
N ILE A 143 12.94 -5.43 -5.54
CA ILE A 143 11.69 -6.17 -5.40
C ILE A 143 11.41 -6.50 -3.93
N ALA A 144 12.42 -6.95 -3.17
CA ALA A 144 12.27 -7.26 -1.74
C ALA A 144 11.85 -6.04 -0.93
N GLU A 145 12.47 -4.87 -1.17
CA GLU A 145 12.08 -3.62 -0.52
C GLU A 145 10.64 -3.22 -0.88
N LYS A 146 10.27 -3.30 -2.16
CA LYS A 146 8.90 -2.99 -2.60
C LYS A 146 7.87 -3.93 -1.96
N LYS A 147 8.15 -5.24 -1.90
CA LYS A 147 7.31 -6.21 -1.19
C LYS A 147 7.17 -5.85 0.29
N GLY A 148 8.27 -5.51 0.96
CA GLY A 148 8.26 -5.11 2.36
C GLY A 148 7.35 -3.91 2.63
N ARG A 149 7.45 -2.86 1.81
CA ARG A 149 6.58 -1.66 1.95
C ARG A 149 5.11 -2.00 1.74
N LEU A 150 4.79 -2.78 0.72
CA LEU A 150 3.42 -3.19 0.42
C LEU A 150 2.84 -4.05 1.55
N MET A 151 3.60 -5.01 2.06
CA MET A 151 3.18 -5.86 3.17
C MET A 151 3.03 -5.09 4.48
N GLY A 152 3.96 -4.17 4.77
CA GLY A 152 3.85 -3.27 5.90
C GLY A 152 2.57 -2.44 5.83
N PHE A 153 2.27 -1.86 4.67
CA PHE A 153 1.03 -1.10 4.47
C PHE A 153 -0.23 -1.94 4.67
N VAL A 154 -0.30 -3.13 4.05
CA VAL A 154 -1.46 -4.03 4.23
C VAL A 154 -1.64 -4.42 5.69
N THR A 155 -0.54 -4.66 6.41
CA THR A 155 -0.57 -5.02 7.84
C THR A 155 -1.05 -3.85 8.70
N GLU A 156 -0.52 -2.65 8.46
CA GLU A 156 -0.89 -1.44 9.20
C GLU A 156 -2.35 -1.04 8.99
N VAL A 157 -2.85 -1.14 7.75
CA VAL A 157 -4.24 -0.78 7.41
C VAL A 157 -5.23 -1.86 7.86
N GLY A 158 -4.81 -3.12 7.93
CA GLY A 158 -5.67 -4.23 8.38
C GLY A 158 -6.85 -4.55 7.44
N LEU A 159 -6.75 -4.18 6.16
CA LEU A 159 -7.79 -4.43 5.15
C LEU A 159 -7.29 -5.39 4.05
N PRO A 160 -8.18 -6.16 3.42
CA PRO A 160 -7.79 -7.09 2.38
C PRO A 160 -7.46 -6.36 1.07
N PHE A 161 -6.29 -6.64 0.51
CA PHE A 161 -5.80 -6.06 -0.74
C PHE A 161 -5.37 -7.14 -1.74
N GLN A 162 -5.67 -6.88 -3.02
CA GLN A 162 -5.02 -7.56 -4.14
C GLN A 162 -4.03 -6.61 -4.80
N ILE A 163 -2.81 -7.05 -5.08
CA ILE A 163 -1.70 -6.18 -5.46
C ILE A 163 -1.06 -6.71 -6.75
N PHE A 164 -0.84 -5.82 -7.70
CA PHE A 164 -0.16 -6.06 -8.96
C PHE A 164 1.00 -5.08 -9.11
N VAL A 165 2.20 -5.62 -9.31
CA VAL A 165 3.43 -4.86 -9.44
C VAL A 165 4.03 -5.12 -10.83
N ALA A 166 3.97 -4.13 -11.71
CA ALA A 166 4.64 -4.19 -13.02
C ALA A 166 6.14 -3.96 -12.84
N THR A 167 6.98 -4.94 -13.20
CA THR A 167 8.43 -4.90 -12.95
C THR A 167 9.30 -4.61 -14.18
N ALA A 168 8.68 -4.49 -15.36
CA ALA A 168 9.36 -4.22 -16.62
C ALA A 168 8.73 -3.01 -17.35
N LYS A 169 9.32 -2.62 -18.49
CA LYS A 169 8.77 -1.61 -19.41
C LYS A 169 8.08 -2.32 -20.56
N ASP A 170 6.89 -2.84 -20.29
CA ASP A 170 6.08 -3.58 -21.25
C ASP A 170 4.60 -3.21 -21.10
N ALA A 171 3.72 -4.00 -21.70
CA ALA A 171 2.29 -3.76 -21.73
C ALA A 171 1.63 -3.80 -20.35
N TYR A 172 2.29 -4.36 -19.32
CA TYR A 172 1.80 -4.31 -17.94
C TYR A 172 2.08 -2.99 -17.24
N ARG A 173 3.05 -2.20 -17.73
CA ARG A 173 3.42 -0.94 -17.09
C ARG A 173 2.41 0.15 -17.42
N LYS A 174 1.85 0.81 -16.41
CA LYS A 174 1.00 2.01 -16.59
C LYS A 174 1.77 3.05 -17.42
N PRO A 175 1.13 3.69 -18.43
CA PRO A 175 -0.31 3.81 -18.63
C PRO A 175 -0.99 2.68 -19.44
N ASN A 176 -0.26 1.63 -19.83
CA ASN A 176 -0.84 0.49 -20.53
C ASN A 176 -1.80 -0.30 -19.62
N THR A 177 -2.77 -0.99 -20.21
CA THR A 177 -3.92 -1.56 -19.49
C THR A 177 -3.74 -3.01 -19.04
N GLU A 178 -2.67 -3.72 -19.42
CA GLU A 178 -2.63 -5.18 -19.23
C GLU A 178 -2.65 -5.61 -17.76
N MET A 179 -2.19 -4.79 -16.81
CA MET A 179 -2.39 -5.08 -15.39
C MET A 179 -3.87 -5.14 -15.01
N TRP A 180 -4.67 -4.20 -15.53
CA TRP A 180 -6.12 -4.17 -15.31
C TRP A 180 -6.85 -5.31 -16.05
N GLU A 181 -6.44 -5.59 -17.29
CA GLU A 181 -7.01 -6.69 -18.07
C GLU A 181 -6.72 -8.04 -17.41
N LEU A 182 -5.48 -8.26 -16.97
CA LEU A 182 -5.11 -9.44 -16.20
C LEU A 182 -5.96 -9.57 -14.92
N PHE A 183 -6.07 -8.47 -14.16
CA PHE A 183 -6.88 -8.43 -12.95
C PHE A 183 -8.34 -8.83 -13.24
N SER A 184 -8.99 -8.11 -14.15
CA SER A 184 -10.44 -8.22 -14.39
C SER A 184 -10.82 -9.56 -15.02
N GLN A 185 -9.95 -10.15 -15.83
CA GLN A 185 -10.23 -11.41 -16.53
C GLN A 185 -9.82 -12.65 -15.74
N LYS A 186 -8.81 -12.57 -14.86
CA LYS A 186 -8.21 -13.76 -14.22
C LYS A 186 -8.22 -13.74 -12.71
N TYR A 187 -8.33 -12.56 -12.09
CA TYR A 187 -8.14 -12.37 -10.65
C TYR A 187 -9.34 -11.72 -9.95
N ASN A 188 -10.49 -11.65 -10.63
CA ASN A 188 -11.77 -11.22 -10.05
C ASN A 188 -12.88 -12.29 -10.17
N GLY A 189 -12.50 -13.55 -10.38
CA GLY A 189 -13.43 -14.65 -10.65
C GLY A 189 -14.36 -14.34 -11.82
N ASP A 190 -15.58 -14.87 -11.77
CA ASP A 190 -16.61 -14.63 -12.80
C ASP A 190 -17.37 -13.31 -12.60
N VAL A 191 -16.96 -12.47 -11.66
CA VAL A 191 -17.63 -11.21 -11.34
C VAL A 191 -17.19 -10.11 -12.30
N LYS A 192 -18.08 -9.73 -13.21
CA LYS A 192 -17.84 -8.61 -14.14
C LYS A 192 -17.77 -7.28 -13.38
N VAL A 193 -16.69 -6.52 -13.64
CA VAL A 193 -16.50 -5.19 -13.07
C VAL A 193 -17.48 -4.19 -13.68
N ASN A 194 -18.15 -3.41 -12.83
CA ASN A 194 -18.89 -2.22 -13.20
C ASN A 194 -17.92 -1.02 -13.19
N LYS A 195 -17.46 -0.61 -14.37
CA LYS A 195 -16.50 0.49 -14.53
C LYS A 195 -17.05 1.84 -14.06
N ASP A 196 -18.35 2.09 -14.21
CA ASP A 196 -18.98 3.34 -13.77
C ASP A 196 -18.98 3.51 -12.24
N LYS A 197 -18.96 2.38 -11.52
CA LYS A 197 -18.84 2.33 -10.05
C LYS A 197 -17.43 2.01 -9.58
N SER A 198 -16.44 2.00 -10.48
CA SER A 198 -15.04 1.71 -10.16
C SER A 198 -14.18 2.91 -10.50
N PHE A 199 -13.05 3.03 -9.82
CA PHE A 199 -12.18 4.19 -9.99
C PHE A 199 -10.73 3.84 -9.71
N PHE A 200 -9.83 4.65 -10.25
CA PHE A 200 -8.41 4.59 -9.98
C PHE A 200 -7.95 5.90 -9.31
N VAL A 201 -7.15 5.79 -8.26
CA VAL A 201 -6.52 6.92 -7.56
C VAL A 201 -5.02 6.86 -7.76
N GLY A 202 -4.39 7.99 -8.13
CA GLY A 202 -2.94 8.04 -8.31
C GLY A 202 -2.38 9.46 -8.32
N ASP A 203 -1.08 9.60 -8.08
CA ASP A 203 -0.39 10.90 -8.00
C ASP A 203 0.17 11.36 -9.35
N ALA A 204 0.44 10.42 -10.27
CA ALA A 204 0.93 10.73 -11.61
C ALA A 204 -0.21 11.23 -12.51
N ALA A 205 -0.67 12.46 -12.25
CA ALA A 205 -1.85 13.06 -12.87
C ALA A 205 -1.53 14.15 -13.92
N GLY A 206 -0.24 14.40 -14.20
CA GLY A 206 0.22 15.41 -15.14
C GLY A 206 0.15 16.84 -14.62
N ARG A 207 0.02 17.06 -13.30
CA ARG A 207 0.13 18.40 -12.69
C ARG A 207 1.58 18.87 -12.75
N LYS A 208 1.82 20.17 -12.59
CA LYS A 208 3.19 20.75 -12.60
C LYS A 208 4.15 20.11 -11.58
N LYS A 209 3.62 19.60 -10.46
CA LYS A 209 4.39 18.92 -9.41
C LYS A 209 4.64 17.44 -9.69
N ASP A 210 3.91 16.85 -10.64
CA ASP A 210 3.90 15.40 -10.86
C ASP A 210 5.06 14.99 -11.75
N HIS A 211 5.57 13.79 -11.53
CA HIS A 211 6.65 13.20 -12.32
C HIS A 211 6.19 12.71 -13.71
N GLY A 212 4.88 12.68 -13.95
CA GLY A 212 4.24 12.24 -15.19
C GLY A 212 2.72 12.18 -15.05
N SER A 213 2.07 11.58 -16.04
CA SER A 213 0.61 11.44 -16.17
C SER A 213 0.15 9.97 -16.22
N SER A 214 1.02 9.02 -15.87
CA SER A 214 0.78 7.59 -16.12
C SER A 214 -0.42 7.03 -15.38
N ASP A 215 -0.79 7.58 -14.21
CA ASP A 215 -1.93 7.10 -13.43
C ASP A 215 -3.25 7.59 -14.02
N LYS A 216 -3.28 8.86 -14.41
CA LYS A 216 -4.43 9.45 -15.10
C LYS A 216 -4.68 8.75 -16.44
N GLU A 217 -3.64 8.59 -17.25
CA GLU A 217 -3.74 7.90 -18.54
C GLU A 217 -4.10 6.43 -18.38
N PHE A 218 -3.59 5.74 -17.34
CA PHE A 218 -4.00 4.36 -17.04
C PHE A 218 -5.50 4.25 -16.77
N ALA A 219 -6.03 5.14 -15.94
CA ALA A 219 -7.45 5.18 -15.62
C ALA A 219 -8.30 5.44 -16.86
N GLU A 220 -7.91 6.43 -17.68
CA GLU A 220 -8.58 6.77 -18.94
C GLU A 220 -8.56 5.58 -19.92
N ASN A 221 -7.40 4.95 -20.12
CA ASN A 221 -7.26 3.78 -20.99
C ASN A 221 -8.08 2.57 -20.49
N CYS A 222 -8.20 2.42 -19.18
CA CYS A 222 -9.05 1.40 -18.57
C CYS A 222 -10.54 1.77 -18.54
N ALA A 223 -10.92 2.97 -19.00
CA ALA A 223 -12.26 3.55 -18.88
C ALA A 223 -12.77 3.57 -17.42
N LEU A 224 -11.92 4.01 -16.49
CA LEU A 224 -12.22 4.20 -15.08
C LEU A 224 -12.31 5.68 -14.74
N LYS A 225 -13.12 6.00 -13.74
CA LYS A 225 -13.06 7.34 -13.14
C LYS A 225 -11.71 7.53 -12.45
N PHE A 226 -11.08 8.68 -12.66
CA PHE A 226 -9.80 9.03 -12.04
C PHE A 226 -9.98 10.04 -10.92
N TYR A 227 -9.19 9.90 -9.86
CA TYR A 227 -9.00 10.92 -8.83
C TYR A 227 -7.51 11.07 -8.51
N THR A 228 -7.08 12.28 -8.22
CA THR A 228 -5.78 12.45 -7.56
C THR A 228 -5.85 12.02 -6.09
N GLU A 229 -4.71 11.71 -5.52
CA GLU A 229 -4.53 11.41 -4.10
C GLU A 229 -5.08 12.53 -3.20
N ASP A 230 -4.81 13.80 -3.56
CA ASP A 230 -5.31 14.97 -2.83
C ASP A 230 -6.84 15.05 -2.90
N GLU A 231 -7.43 14.91 -4.09
CA GLU A 231 -8.88 14.97 -4.26
C GLU A 231 -9.60 13.86 -3.50
N PHE A 232 -9.00 12.67 -3.44
CA PHE A 232 -9.62 11.51 -2.85
C PHE A 232 -9.50 11.52 -1.32
N PHE A 233 -8.33 11.83 -0.77
CA PHE A 233 -8.08 11.73 0.66
C PHE A 233 -8.27 13.06 1.42
N LEU A 234 -8.15 14.23 0.79
CA LEU A 234 -8.36 15.52 1.49
C LEU A 234 -9.80 16.03 1.41
N LYS A 235 -10.51 15.83 0.29
CA LYS A 235 -11.91 16.31 0.17
C LYS A 235 -12.87 15.55 1.09
N GLU A 236 -12.54 14.31 1.45
CA GLU A 236 -13.35 13.51 2.38
C GLU A 236 -13.24 13.99 3.84
N VAL A 237 -12.14 14.68 4.20
CA VAL A 237 -12.03 15.36 5.51
C VAL A 237 -13.06 16.49 5.60
N HIS A 238 -13.20 17.28 4.53
CA HIS A 238 -14.06 18.47 4.51
C HIS A 238 -15.56 18.15 4.47
N LYS A 239 -15.98 17.01 3.90
CA LYS A 239 -17.39 16.57 3.99
C LYS A 239 -17.81 16.15 5.40
N THR A 240 -16.86 15.73 6.23
CA THR A 240 -17.14 15.28 7.60
C THR A 240 -17.29 16.47 8.56
N GLU A 241 -16.56 17.56 8.29
CA GLU A 241 -16.60 18.81 9.08
C GLU A 241 -17.85 19.65 8.79
N GLU A 242 -18.41 19.62 7.56
CA GLU A 242 -19.63 20.37 7.22
C GLU A 242 -20.92 19.77 7.81
N VAL A 243 -20.90 18.51 8.26
CA VAL A 243 -22.08 17.84 8.87
C VAL A 243 -22.08 17.97 10.41
N SER A 244 -21.05 18.60 10.98
CA SER A 244 -20.89 18.78 12.43
C SER A 244 -20.99 20.24 12.90
N GLN A 245 -21.61 21.12 12.10
CA GLN A 245 -22.00 22.49 12.49
C GLN A 245 -23.51 22.68 12.51
#